data_AF-A0A6L8E3V9-F1
#
_entry.id   AF-A0A6L8E3V9-F1
#
_cell.length_a   1.000
_cell.length_b   1.000
_cell.length_c   1.000
_cell.angle_alpha   90.00
_cell.angle_beta   90.00
_cell.angle_gamma   90.00
#
_symmetry.space_group_name_H-M   'P 1'
#
loop_
_entity.id
_entity.type
_entity.pdbx_description
1 polymer ?
#
loop_
_entity_poly.entity_id
_entity_poly.type
_entity_poly.pdbx_seq_one_letter_code
_entity_poly.pdbx_strand_id
1 'polypeptide(L)'
;MKTYAAAFCLGVWVMGTVCVSIVAMQNFYTIDRLLDGPSHPEFAAFVDSAGREETRNVLRYLSSELNRLFFQLWNVAQLGLGGAVLWLVWGLRSPAAVRLRWMLLAMLAVVVVLTVAITPQILAIGRSIDFVPRDPPPPAVGTFGVLHAAYTLLELAKCGAGIAAALWLGRLMSAGRHRVQ
;
A
#
# COMPACT_ATOMS: atom_id res chain seq x y z
N MET A 1 -18.38 22.61 1.91
CA MET A 1 -18.48 21.35 1.12
C MET A 1 -17.12 20.80 0.69
N LYS A 2 -16.29 21.54 -0.09
CA LYS A 2 -14.99 21.03 -0.59
C LYS A 2 -14.01 20.54 0.49
N THR A 3 -13.98 21.18 1.65
CA THR A 3 -13.11 20.78 2.79
C THR A 3 -13.53 19.45 3.42
N TYR A 4 -14.83 19.18 3.54
CA TYR A 4 -15.34 17.89 4.02
C TYR A 4 -15.05 16.78 3.01
N ALA A 5 -15.23 17.05 1.72
CA ALA A 5 -14.85 16.12 0.65
C ALA A 5 -13.34 15.83 0.67
N ALA A 6 -12.50 16.85 0.88
CA ALA A 6 -11.05 16.66 1.01
C ALA A 6 -10.69 15.79 2.21
N ALA A 7 -11.33 16.00 3.36
CA ALA A 7 -11.13 15.19 4.55
C ALA A 7 -11.58 13.73 4.33
N PHE A 8 -12.71 13.51 3.66
CA PHE A 8 -13.17 12.19 3.27
C PHE A 8 -12.19 11.48 2.33
N CYS A 9 -11.78 12.11 1.23
CA CYS A 9 -10.83 11.55 0.28
C CYS A 9 -9.48 11.22 0.93
N LEU A 10 -9.00 12.08 1.84
CA LEU A 10 -7.78 11.84 2.59
C LEU A 10 -7.93 10.67 3.58
N GLY A 11 -9.10 10.53 4.21
CA GLY A 11 -9.44 9.36 5.02
C GLY A 11 -9.46 8.06 4.21
N VAL A 12 -10.05 8.07 3.01
CA VAL A 12 -10.02 6.95 2.07
C VAL A 12 -8.59 6.60 1.67
N TRP A 13 -7.74 7.60 1.42
CA TRP A 13 -6.34 7.39 1.07
C TRP A 13 -5.57 6.72 2.21
N VAL A 14 -5.70 7.19 3.45
CA VAL A 14 -5.06 6.58 4.63
C VAL A 14 -5.60 5.16 4.87
N MET A 15 -6.93 4.99 4.87
CA MET A 15 -7.56 3.69 5.12
C MET A 15 -7.17 2.66 4.05
N GLY A 16 -7.16 3.05 2.77
CA GLY A 16 -6.77 2.14 1.70
C GLY A 16 -5.34 1.63 1.83
N THR A 17 -4.39 2.44 2.33
CA THR A 17 -3.03 1.97 2.64
C THR A 17 -3.05 0.88 3.72
N VAL A 18 -3.84 1.08 4.77
CA VAL A 18 -3.99 0.09 5.84
C VAL A 18 -4.63 -1.19 5.30
N CYS A 19 -5.72 -1.07 4.54
CA CYS A 19 -6.42 -2.21 3.94
C CYS A 19 -5.52 -3.02 3.01
N VAL A 20 -4.78 -2.38 2.10
CA VAL A 20 -3.87 -3.07 1.17
C VAL A 20 -2.75 -3.78 1.94
N SER A 21 -2.23 -3.18 3.01
CA SER A 21 -1.23 -3.82 3.87
C SER A 21 -1.78 -5.08 4.55
N ILE A 22 -3.01 -5.03 5.07
CA ILE A 22 -3.69 -6.17 5.67
C ILE A 22 -3.93 -7.26 4.62
N VAL A 23 -4.47 -6.92 3.45
CA VAL A 23 -4.71 -7.87 2.35
C VAL A 23 -3.41 -8.56 1.94
N ALA A 24 -2.31 -7.81 1.81
CA ALA A 24 -1.02 -8.38 1.42
C ALA A 24 -0.49 -9.41 2.42
N MET A 25 -0.65 -9.12 3.72
CA MET A 25 -0.31 -10.02 4.81
C MET A 25 -1.23 -11.25 4.83
N GLN A 26 -2.54 -11.05 4.69
CA GLN A 26 -3.53 -12.12 4.67
C GLN A 26 -3.35 -13.08 3.48
N ASN A 27 -2.92 -12.59 2.32
CA ASN A 27 -2.63 -13.46 1.17
C ASN A 27 -1.55 -14.51 1.49
N PHE A 28 -0.56 -14.19 2.32
CA PHE A 28 0.43 -15.17 2.75
C PHE A 28 -0.06 -16.03 3.92
N TYR A 29 -0.72 -15.46 4.94
CA TYR A 29 -1.27 -16.26 6.04
C TYR A 29 -2.35 -17.26 5.60
N THR A 30 -3.06 -16.96 4.52
CA THR A 30 -4.05 -17.88 3.94
C THR A 30 -3.43 -19.17 3.46
N ILE A 31 -2.16 -19.17 3.04
CA ILE A 31 -1.46 -20.37 2.59
C ILE A 31 -1.37 -21.39 3.73
N ASP A 32 -0.82 -20.97 4.87
CA ASP A 32 -0.66 -21.87 6.01
C ASP A 32 -2.05 -22.27 6.59
N ARG A 33 -3.05 -21.37 6.57
CA ARG A 33 -4.44 -21.72 6.93
C ARG A 33 -5.06 -22.79 6.02
N LEU A 34 -4.75 -22.77 4.72
CA LEU A 34 -5.26 -23.77 3.77
C LEU A 34 -4.55 -25.12 3.93
N LEU A 35 -3.25 -25.10 4.21
CA LEU A 35 -2.43 -26.31 4.33
C LEU A 35 -2.58 -27.01 5.69
N ASP A 36 -2.80 -26.26 6.77
CA ASP A 36 -2.83 -26.80 8.13
C ASP A 36 -4.24 -26.86 8.72
N GLY A 37 -5.22 -26.22 8.07
CA GLY A 37 -6.62 -26.18 8.50
C GLY A 37 -7.52 -27.21 7.80
N PRO A 38 -8.80 -27.31 8.23
CA PRO A 38 -9.80 -28.09 7.51
C PRO A 38 -9.94 -27.55 6.07
N SER A 39 -9.77 -28.44 5.09
CA SER A 39 -9.84 -28.09 3.67
C SER A 39 -10.82 -28.98 2.93
N HIS A 40 -11.19 -28.55 1.71
CA HIS A 40 -12.08 -29.34 0.86
C HIS A 40 -11.42 -30.70 0.53
N PRO A 41 -12.15 -31.83 0.53
CA PRO A 41 -11.56 -33.15 0.32
C PRO A 41 -10.72 -33.27 -0.95
N GLU A 42 -11.14 -32.63 -2.04
CA GLU A 42 -10.37 -32.61 -3.29
C GLU A 42 -9.05 -31.85 -3.17
N PHE A 43 -9.03 -30.77 -2.39
CA PHE A 43 -7.79 -30.03 -2.14
C PHE A 43 -6.84 -30.83 -1.25
N ALA A 44 -7.36 -31.51 -0.22
CA ALA A 44 -6.57 -32.41 0.62
C ALA A 44 -5.94 -33.54 -0.22
N ALA A 45 -6.74 -34.20 -1.08
CA ALA A 45 -6.24 -35.23 -1.99
C ALA A 45 -5.17 -34.70 -2.96
N PHE A 46 -5.34 -33.46 -3.45
CA PHE A 46 -4.32 -32.80 -4.26
C PHE A 46 -3.02 -32.59 -3.47
N VAL A 47 -3.09 -32.04 -2.25
CA VAL A 47 -1.92 -31.82 -1.37
C VAL A 47 -1.20 -33.13 -1.08
N ASP A 48 -1.93 -34.21 -0.79
CA ASP A 48 -1.37 -35.54 -0.53
C ASP A 48 -0.62 -36.08 -1.77
N SER A 49 -1.15 -35.82 -2.97
CA SER A 49 -0.54 -36.28 -4.23
C SER A 49 0.65 -35.43 -4.68
N ALA A 50 0.58 -34.11 -4.52
CA ALA A 50 1.56 -33.16 -5.03
C ALA A 50 2.68 -32.88 -4.03
N GLY A 51 2.43 -33.13 -2.74
CA GLY A 51 3.32 -32.76 -1.65
C GLY A 51 3.00 -31.38 -1.08
N ARG A 52 3.16 -31.25 0.24
CA ARG A 52 2.87 -30.01 0.98
C ARG A 52 3.79 -28.86 0.56
N GLU A 53 5.07 -29.13 0.33
CA GLU A 53 6.05 -28.10 -0.03
C GLU A 53 5.80 -27.53 -1.43
N GLU A 54 5.67 -28.38 -2.44
CA GLU A 54 5.27 -28.00 -3.80
C GLU A 54 3.96 -27.22 -3.81
N THR A 55 2.94 -27.70 -3.12
CA THR A 55 1.65 -26.98 -3.03
C THR A 55 1.83 -25.61 -2.39
N ARG A 56 2.63 -25.52 -1.32
CA ARG A 56 2.95 -24.25 -0.67
C ARG A 56 3.66 -23.28 -1.61
N ASN A 57 4.58 -23.77 -2.44
CA ASN A 57 5.32 -22.96 -3.40
C ASN A 57 4.39 -22.39 -4.49
N VAL A 58 3.46 -23.21 -5.01
CA VAL A 58 2.45 -22.76 -5.97
C VAL A 58 1.51 -21.71 -5.36
N LEU A 59 0.97 -21.97 -4.16
CA LEU A 59 0.11 -21.01 -3.47
C LEU A 59 0.86 -19.72 -3.12
N ARG A 60 2.13 -19.82 -2.74
CA ARG A 60 2.98 -18.65 -2.50
C ARG A 60 3.17 -17.82 -3.76
N TYR A 61 3.40 -18.45 -4.90
CA TYR A 61 3.51 -17.75 -6.17
C TYR A 61 2.20 -17.01 -6.53
N LEU A 62 1.05 -17.66 -6.36
CA LEU A 62 -0.26 -17.03 -6.54
C LEU A 62 -0.43 -15.81 -5.61
N SER A 63 -0.17 -15.97 -4.32
CA SER A 63 -0.24 -14.88 -3.34
C SER A 63 0.72 -13.74 -3.68
N SER A 64 1.91 -14.04 -4.19
CA SER A 64 2.85 -13.04 -4.70
C SER A 64 2.25 -12.28 -5.88
N GLU A 65 1.70 -12.93 -6.92
CA GLU A 65 1.08 -12.22 -8.05
C GLU A 65 -0.15 -11.39 -7.65
N LEU A 66 -1.00 -11.89 -6.73
CA LEU A 66 -2.10 -11.10 -6.16
C LEU A 66 -1.59 -9.84 -5.45
N ASN A 67 -0.53 -9.97 -4.64
CA ASN A 67 0.08 -8.83 -3.97
C ASN A 67 0.66 -7.83 -4.97
N ARG A 68 1.37 -8.32 -6.00
CA ARG A 68 1.90 -7.48 -7.08
C ARG A 68 0.79 -6.69 -7.76
N LEU A 69 -0.34 -7.32 -8.05
CA LEU A 69 -1.51 -6.65 -8.63
C LEU A 69 -2.07 -5.59 -7.67
N PHE A 70 -2.32 -5.94 -6.40
CA PHE A 70 -2.89 -5.01 -5.43
C PHE A 70 -2.01 -3.80 -5.17
N PHE A 71 -0.69 -3.96 -5.08
CA PHE A 71 0.23 -2.83 -4.94
C PHE A 71 0.24 -1.91 -6.16
N GLN A 72 0.20 -2.47 -7.39
CA GLN A 72 0.13 -1.67 -8.61
C GLN A 72 -1.19 -0.88 -8.71
N LEU A 73 -2.32 -1.55 -8.49
CA LEU A 73 -3.63 -0.91 -8.49
C LEU A 73 -3.72 0.17 -7.41
N TRP A 74 -3.20 -0.13 -6.22
CA TRP A 74 -3.19 0.82 -5.12
C TRP A 74 -2.35 2.04 -5.44
N ASN A 75 -1.13 1.88 -5.97
CA ASN A 75 -0.29 3.01 -6.41
C ASN A 75 -1.03 3.94 -7.37
N VAL A 76 -1.72 3.39 -8.37
CA VAL A 76 -2.53 4.19 -9.32
C VAL A 76 -3.70 4.88 -8.60
N ALA A 77 -4.42 4.17 -7.74
CA ALA A 77 -5.52 4.73 -6.95
C ALA A 77 -5.04 5.89 -6.05
N GLN A 78 -3.86 5.77 -5.44
CA GLN A 78 -3.24 6.80 -4.62
C GLN A 78 -2.93 8.08 -5.44
N LEU A 79 -2.49 7.95 -6.69
CA LEU A 79 -2.28 9.11 -7.57
C LEU A 79 -3.60 9.85 -7.84
N GLY A 80 -4.67 9.10 -8.13
CA GLY A 80 -6.01 9.67 -8.34
C GLY A 80 -6.55 10.36 -7.07
N LEU A 81 -6.45 9.69 -5.92
CA LEU A 81 -6.88 10.23 -4.62
C LEU A 81 -6.06 11.47 -4.23
N GLY A 82 -4.75 11.44 -4.38
CA GLY A 82 -3.88 12.57 -4.05
C GLY A 82 -4.11 13.79 -4.94
N GLY A 83 -4.30 13.58 -6.24
CA GLY A 83 -4.72 14.63 -7.17
C GLY A 83 -6.07 15.24 -6.79
N ALA A 84 -7.05 14.40 -6.43
CA ALA A 84 -8.37 14.86 -5.99
C ALA A 84 -8.29 15.70 -4.69
N VAL A 85 -7.54 15.23 -3.68
CA VAL A 85 -7.35 15.98 -2.43
C VAL A 85 -6.69 17.33 -2.69
N LEU A 86 -5.61 17.36 -3.48
CA LEU A 86 -4.93 18.61 -3.86
C LEU A 86 -5.86 19.60 -4.56
N TRP A 87 -6.65 19.12 -5.52
CA TRP A 87 -7.64 19.93 -6.23
C TRP A 87 -8.70 20.51 -5.28
N LEU A 88 -9.20 19.70 -4.34
CA LEU A 88 -10.22 20.13 -3.38
C LEU A 88 -9.72 21.20 -2.40
N VAL A 89 -8.43 21.17 -2.02
CA VAL A 89 -7.84 22.15 -1.09
C VAL A 89 -7.20 23.36 -1.80
N TRP A 90 -7.12 23.36 -3.13
CA TRP A 90 -6.39 24.37 -3.91
C TRP A 90 -6.87 25.81 -3.65
N GLY A 91 -8.19 25.98 -3.49
CA GLY A 91 -8.81 27.29 -3.27
C GLY A 91 -8.61 27.90 -1.87
N LEU A 92 -8.09 27.14 -0.90
CA LEU A 92 -7.90 27.61 0.48
C LEU A 92 -6.69 28.56 0.54
N ARG A 93 -6.87 29.85 0.86
CA ARG A 93 -5.79 30.86 0.72
C ARG A 93 -4.98 31.18 1.98
N SER A 94 -5.23 30.54 3.12
CA SER A 94 -4.48 30.83 4.35
C SER A 94 -3.02 30.34 4.27
N PRO A 95 -2.06 30.95 5.00
CA PRO A 95 -0.68 30.46 5.07
C PRO A 95 -0.60 29.00 5.54
N ALA A 96 -1.50 28.58 6.42
CA ALA A 96 -1.62 27.20 6.86
C ALA A 96 -2.09 26.26 5.74
N ALA A 97 -2.99 26.71 4.86
CA ALA A 97 -3.41 25.94 3.69
C ALA A 97 -2.29 25.79 2.64
N VAL A 98 -1.40 26.79 2.51
CA VAL A 98 -0.19 26.67 1.66
C VAL A 98 0.71 25.55 2.18
N ARG A 99 0.96 25.50 3.49
CA ARG A 99 1.75 24.42 4.11
C ARG A 99 1.11 23.04 3.92
N LEU A 100 -0.21 22.94 4.08
CA LEU A 100 -0.95 21.70 3.81
C LEU A 100 -0.76 21.24 2.35
N ARG A 101 -0.83 22.16 1.39
CA ARG A 101 -0.61 21.84 -0.04
C ARG A 101 0.80 21.29 -0.30
N TRP A 102 1.83 21.89 0.29
CA TRP A 102 3.20 21.38 0.16
C TRP A 102 3.37 19.97 0.76
N MET A 103 2.74 19.71 1.91
CA MET A 103 2.75 18.37 2.50
C MET A 103 2.05 17.33 1.61
N LEU A 104 0.88 17.68 1.04
CA LEU A 104 0.16 16.81 0.10
C LEU A 104 0.95 16.57 -1.19
N LEU A 105 1.64 17.59 -1.70
CA LEU A 105 2.55 17.46 -2.85
C LEU A 105 3.73 16.53 -2.53
N ALA A 106 4.32 16.64 -1.34
CA ALA A 106 5.38 15.74 -0.90
C ALA A 106 4.89 14.29 -0.80
N MET A 107 3.70 14.07 -0.24
CA MET A 107 3.06 12.75 -0.22
C MET A 107 2.82 12.20 -1.62
N LEU A 108 2.35 13.03 -2.55
CA LEU A 108 2.12 12.62 -3.94
C LEU A 108 3.44 12.30 -4.65
N ALA A 109 4.49 13.08 -4.40
CA ALA A 109 5.83 12.82 -4.92
C ALA A 109 6.37 11.45 -4.44
N VAL A 110 6.14 11.09 -3.17
CA VAL A 110 6.45 9.74 -2.67
C VAL A 110 5.69 8.68 -3.48
N VAL A 111 4.38 8.83 -3.69
CA VAL A 111 3.60 7.87 -4.48
C VAL A 111 4.11 7.75 -5.92
N VAL A 112 4.50 8.87 -6.55
CA VAL A 112 5.12 8.85 -7.87
C VAL A 112 6.41 8.02 -7.85
N VAL A 113 7.33 8.28 -6.91
CA VAL A 113 8.58 7.52 -6.76
C VAL A 113 8.30 6.03 -6.54
N LEU A 114 7.34 5.69 -5.68
CA LEU A 114 6.92 4.31 -5.46
C LEU A 114 6.41 3.67 -6.76
N THR A 115 5.57 4.38 -7.50
CA THR A 115 4.92 3.88 -8.72
C THR A 115 5.91 3.66 -9.86
N VAL A 116 6.80 4.64 -10.11
CA VAL A 116 7.63 4.63 -11.33
C VAL A 116 9.03 4.06 -11.10
N ALA A 117 9.55 4.12 -9.88
CA ALA A 117 10.92 3.72 -9.59
C ALA A 117 10.99 2.45 -8.73
N ILE A 118 10.27 2.39 -7.61
CA ILE A 118 10.45 1.31 -6.62
C ILE A 118 9.65 0.06 -6.98
N THR A 119 8.35 0.18 -7.21
CA THR A 119 7.46 -0.96 -7.47
C THR A 119 7.91 -1.77 -8.69
N PRO A 120 8.22 -1.19 -9.86
CA PRO A 120 8.67 -1.98 -11.02
C PRO A 120 9.91 -2.85 -10.73
N GLN A 121 10.86 -2.34 -9.94
CA GLN A 121 12.05 -3.09 -9.54
C GLN A 121 11.71 -4.23 -8.58
N ILE A 122 10.83 -3.99 -7.59
CA ILE A 122 10.32 -5.04 -6.69
C ILE A 122 9.63 -6.15 -7.50
N LEU A 123 8.83 -5.81 -8.51
CA LEU A 123 8.15 -6.78 -9.36
C LEU A 123 9.15 -7.64 -10.15
N ALA A 124 10.11 -7.00 -10.82
CA ALA A 124 11.10 -7.68 -11.64
C ALA A 124 11.96 -8.64 -10.82
N ILE A 125 12.56 -8.15 -9.72
CA ILE A 125 13.41 -8.95 -8.85
C ILE A 125 12.57 -10.01 -8.14
N GLY A 126 11.37 -9.65 -7.67
CA GLY A 126 10.46 -10.57 -6.99
C GLY A 126 10.13 -11.81 -7.83
N ARG A 127 9.86 -11.63 -9.14
CA ARG A 127 9.60 -12.77 -10.03
C ARG A 127 10.83 -13.63 -10.27
N SER A 128 12.02 -13.03 -10.33
CA SER A 128 13.27 -13.79 -10.49
C SER A 128 13.63 -14.66 -9.29
N ILE A 129 13.07 -14.37 -8.10
CA ILE A 129 13.37 -15.11 -6.86
C ILE A 129 12.22 -16.01 -6.39
N ASP A 130 11.13 -16.16 -7.16
CA ASP A 130 9.97 -16.95 -6.73
C ASP A 130 10.29 -18.46 -6.64
N PHE A 131 11.25 -18.95 -7.45
CA PHE A 131 11.59 -20.38 -7.57
C PHE A 131 13.10 -20.67 -7.40
N VAL A 132 13.81 -19.81 -6.66
CA VAL A 132 15.26 -19.99 -6.41
C VAL A 132 15.51 -20.67 -5.06
N PRO A 133 16.60 -21.44 -4.92
CA PRO A 133 17.03 -21.96 -3.64
C PRO A 133 17.21 -20.83 -2.61
N ARG A 134 16.84 -21.09 -1.36
CA ARG A 134 17.01 -20.14 -0.25
C ARG A 134 18.24 -20.40 0.60
N ASP A 135 18.89 -21.53 0.39
CA ASP A 135 20.13 -21.91 1.06
C ASP A 135 21.16 -22.43 0.04
N PRO A 136 22.24 -21.69 -0.24
CA PRO A 136 22.45 -20.29 0.15
C PRO A 136 21.51 -19.34 -0.63
N PRO A 137 21.10 -18.20 -0.05
CA PRO A 137 20.22 -17.25 -0.73
C PRO A 137 20.98 -16.49 -1.83
N PRO A 138 20.41 -16.32 -3.03
CA PRO A 138 21.05 -15.53 -4.08
C PRO A 138 21.04 -14.03 -3.73
N PRO A 139 22.01 -13.24 -4.25
CA PRO A 139 22.12 -11.80 -3.95
C PRO A 139 20.83 -11.01 -4.20
N ALA A 140 20.04 -11.42 -5.20
CA ALA A 140 18.75 -10.82 -5.55
C ALA A 140 17.74 -10.79 -4.38
N VAL A 141 17.80 -11.76 -3.45
CA VAL A 141 16.96 -11.77 -2.24
C VAL A 141 17.28 -10.59 -1.34
N GLY A 142 18.57 -10.25 -1.19
CA GLY A 142 19.01 -9.09 -0.42
C GLY A 142 18.54 -7.78 -1.06
N THR A 143 18.71 -7.63 -2.37
CA THR A 143 18.22 -6.45 -3.12
C THR A 143 16.71 -6.29 -3.01
N PHE A 144 15.94 -7.39 -3.13
CA PHE A 144 14.50 -7.39 -2.90
C PHE A 144 14.15 -6.88 -1.50
N GLY A 145 14.84 -7.38 -0.47
CA GLY A 145 14.64 -6.96 0.92
C GLY A 145 14.85 -5.45 1.12
N VAL A 146 15.91 -4.88 0.54
CA VAL A 146 16.19 -3.44 0.62
C VAL A 146 15.09 -2.62 -0.07
N LEU A 147 14.69 -2.99 -1.30
CA LEU A 147 13.64 -2.29 -2.02
C LEU A 147 12.29 -2.38 -1.29
N HIS A 148 11.97 -3.56 -0.74
CA HIS A 148 10.73 -3.77 0.01
C HIS A 148 10.70 -2.98 1.32
N ALA A 149 11.83 -2.89 2.02
CA ALA A 149 11.98 -2.05 3.20
C ALA A 149 11.82 -0.56 2.84
N ALA A 150 12.45 -0.09 1.76
CA ALA A 150 12.31 1.28 1.28
C ALA A 150 10.84 1.61 0.93
N TYR A 151 10.17 0.72 0.20
CA TYR A 151 8.74 0.85 -0.10
C TYR A 151 7.91 0.99 1.19
N THR A 152 8.12 0.09 2.14
CA THR A 152 7.36 0.03 3.40
C THR A 152 7.56 1.30 4.23
N LEU A 153 8.81 1.75 4.40
CA LEU A 153 9.13 2.95 5.17
C LEU A 153 8.53 4.20 4.54
N LEU A 154 8.60 4.32 3.20
CA LEU A 154 7.99 5.44 2.48
C LEU A 154 6.47 5.44 2.60
N GLU A 155 5.80 4.28 2.46
CA GLU A 155 4.35 4.17 2.67
C GLU A 155 3.96 4.54 4.11
N LEU A 156 4.69 4.07 5.12
CA LEU A 156 4.43 4.40 6.52
C LEU A 156 4.61 5.89 6.80
N ALA A 157 5.71 6.49 6.33
CA ALA A 157 5.97 7.92 6.48
C ALA A 157 4.88 8.76 5.79
N LYS A 158 4.49 8.40 4.56
CA LYS A 158 3.40 9.05 3.83
C LYS A 158 2.05 8.86 4.55
N CYS A 159 1.80 7.69 5.13
CA CYS A 159 0.56 7.41 5.85
C CYS A 159 0.46 8.28 7.12
N GLY A 160 1.55 8.38 7.88
CA GLY A 160 1.65 9.29 9.03
C GLY A 160 1.44 10.76 8.64
N ALA A 161 2.04 11.19 7.52
CA ALA A 161 1.80 12.53 6.96
C ALA A 161 0.33 12.73 6.55
N GLY A 162 -0.33 11.71 6.01
CA GLY A 162 -1.76 11.75 5.67
C GLY A 162 -2.67 11.91 6.89
N ILE A 163 -2.36 11.21 7.98
CA ILE A 163 -3.07 11.38 9.26
C ILE A 163 -2.88 12.82 9.79
N ALA A 164 -1.64 13.31 9.80
CA ALA A 164 -1.34 14.69 10.21
C ALA A 164 -2.06 15.72 9.32
N ALA A 165 -2.13 15.49 8.01
CA ALA A 165 -2.85 16.31 7.05
C ALA A 165 -4.36 16.35 7.35
N ALA A 166 -4.96 15.21 7.72
CA ALA A 166 -6.38 15.12 8.04
C ALA A 166 -6.70 15.91 9.32
N LEU A 167 -5.89 15.73 10.36
CA LEU A 167 -6.02 16.46 11.62
C LEU A 167 -5.85 17.98 11.41
N TRP A 168 -4.88 18.38 10.60
CA TRP A 168 -4.66 19.79 10.27
C TRP A 168 -5.84 20.37 9.49
N LEU A 169 -6.33 19.68 8.47
CA LEU A 169 -7.50 20.11 7.71
C LEU A 169 -8.72 20.28 8.63
N GLY A 170 -8.94 19.37 9.58
CA GLY A 170 -9.99 19.50 10.60
C GLY A 170 -9.84 20.77 11.45
N ARG A 171 -8.62 21.12 11.87
CA ARG A 171 -8.34 22.37 12.60
C ARG A 171 -8.65 23.62 11.77
N LEU A 172 -8.31 23.62 10.48
CA LEU A 172 -8.64 24.72 9.57
C LEU A 172 -10.15 24.92 9.43
N MET A 173 -10.90 23.82 9.38
CA MET A 173 -12.37 23.85 9.31
C MET A 173 -13.01 24.37 10.61
N SER A 174 -12.40 24.11 11.77
CA SER A 174 -12.87 24.65 13.05
C SER A 174 -12.59 26.15 13.16
N ALA A 175 -11.37 26.60 12.86
CA ALA A 175 -10.97 28.00 12.94
C ALA A 175 -11.78 28.91 11.99
N GLY A 176 -12.20 28.40 10.83
CA GLY A 176 -13.06 29.14 9.90
C GLY A 176 -14.49 29.35 10.40
N ARG A 177 -15.03 28.44 11.23
CA ARG A 177 -16.40 28.55 11.79
C ARG A 177 -16.50 29.64 12.85
N HIS A 178 -15.45 29.84 13.65
CA HIS A 178 -15.43 30.86 14.70
C HIS A 178 -15.25 32.31 14.19
N ARG A 179 -14.94 32.52 12.91
CA ARG A 179 -14.80 33.88 12.32
C ARG A 179 -16.08 34.41 11.67
N VAL A 180 -17.14 33.60 11.60
CA VAL A 180 -18.40 33.94 10.92
C VAL A 180 -19.54 34.16 11.92
N GLN A 181 -19.29 33.93 13.21
CA GLN A 181 -20.16 34.32 14.34
C GLN A 181 -19.66 35.61 14.94
#